data_AF-A0A2V5PAD2-F1
#
_entry.id   AF-A0A2V5PAD2-F1
#
_cell.length_a   1.000
_cell.length_b   1.000
_cell.length_c   1.000
_cell.angle_alpha   90.00
_cell.angle_beta   90.00
_cell.angle_gamma   90.00
#
_symmetry.space_group_name_H-M   'P 1'
#
loop_
_entity.id
_entity.type
_entity.pdbx_description
1 polymer ?
#
loop_
_entity_poly.entity_id
_entity_poly.type
_entity_poly.pdbx_seq_one_letter_code
_entity_poly.pdbx_strand_id
1 'polypeptide(L)'
;MRTQIWCYDHNYNLQIEELFEFYSYGHFMKFVARGARRIESSPGNKELNNIAFRNPDGAISLVVVNTTKAAKPFAVTWKGKAFRTELGARSVSTFVWK
;
A
#
# COMPACT_ATOMS: atom_id res chain seq x y z
N MET A 1 6.52 22.40 -10.07
CA MET A 1 7.66 21.87 -9.30
C MET A 1 7.86 20.42 -9.69
N ARG A 2 8.95 20.11 -10.40
CA ARG A 2 9.27 18.77 -10.90
C ARG A 2 10.53 18.33 -10.15
N THR A 3 10.37 17.56 -9.09
CA THR A 3 11.52 17.00 -8.36
C THR A 3 11.99 15.77 -9.12
N GLN A 4 13.09 15.91 -9.86
CA GLN A 4 13.87 14.77 -10.35
C GLN A 4 14.84 14.37 -9.24
N ILE A 5 14.70 13.15 -8.73
CA ILE A 5 15.69 12.53 -7.84
C ILE A 5 16.64 11.76 -8.74
N TRP A 6 17.87 12.25 -8.88
CA TRP A 6 18.97 11.53 -9.51
C TRP A 6 19.78 10.86 -8.41
N CYS A 7 19.71 9.54 -8.28
CA CYS A 7 20.70 8.79 -7.52
C CYS A 7 21.88 8.51 -8.47
N TYR A 8 23.01 9.16 -8.21
CA TYR A 8 24.27 8.88 -8.90
C TYR A 8 25.03 7.81 -8.10
N ASP A 9 25.28 6.65 -8.69
CA ASP A 9 26.41 5.78 -8.30
C ASP A 9 27.72 6.56 -8.54
N HIS A 10 28.75 6.30 -7.72
CA HIS A 10 30.14 6.77 -7.86
C HIS A 10 30.73 6.61 -9.28
N ASN A 11 30.12 5.77 -10.12
CA ASN A 11 30.53 5.50 -11.51
C ASN A 11 29.74 6.28 -12.59
N TYR A 12 28.90 7.25 -12.23
CA TYR A 12 28.15 8.11 -13.17
C TYR A 12 27.33 7.35 -14.24
N ASN A 13 26.88 6.13 -13.93
CA ASN A 13 26.03 5.34 -14.81
C ASN A 13 24.56 5.44 -14.39
N LEU A 14 23.68 5.62 -15.38
CA LEU A 14 22.24 5.65 -15.19
C LEU A 14 21.68 4.24 -15.09
N GLN A 15 21.74 3.66 -13.89
CA GLN A 15 21.05 2.40 -13.59
C GLN A 15 19.83 2.67 -12.72
N ILE A 16 18.74 1.96 -13.02
CA ILE A 16 17.53 2.01 -12.18
C ILE A 16 17.79 1.13 -10.96
N GLU A 17 17.96 1.75 -9.80
CA GLU A 17 17.98 1.05 -8.52
C GLU A 17 16.55 0.85 -8.01
N GLU A 18 16.18 -0.40 -7.77
CA GLU A 18 14.89 -0.77 -7.20
C GLU A 18 14.88 -0.57 -5.69
N LEU A 19 14.76 0.68 -5.25
CA LEU A 19 14.71 1.04 -3.84
C LEU A 19 13.36 0.62 -3.21
N PHE A 20 13.40 -0.16 -2.13
CA PHE A 20 12.22 -0.56 -1.37
C PHE A 20 11.32 0.62 -0.96
N GLU A 21 11.94 1.74 -0.61
CA GLU A 21 11.25 2.96 -0.23
C GLU A 21 10.37 3.52 -1.36
N PHE A 22 10.87 3.49 -2.60
CA PHE A 22 10.13 3.97 -3.77
C PHE A 22 8.81 3.20 -3.95
N TYR A 23 8.86 1.87 -3.87
CA TYR A 23 7.67 1.02 -3.96
C TYR A 23 6.73 1.20 -2.75
N SER A 24 7.31 1.32 -1.56
CA SER A 24 6.55 1.56 -0.32
C SER A 24 5.77 2.87 -0.38
N TYR A 25 6.40 3.97 -0.80
CA TYR A 25 5.71 5.24 -1.01
C TYR A 25 4.69 5.15 -2.15
N GLY A 26 4.97 4.40 -3.20
CA GLY A 26 4.04 4.15 -4.31
C GLY A 26 2.69 3.59 -3.86
N HIS A 27 2.68 2.67 -2.89
CA HIS A 27 1.44 2.11 -2.31
C HIS A 27 0.53 3.15 -1.64
N PHE A 28 1.11 4.27 -1.17
CA PHE A 28 0.35 5.37 -0.57
C PHE A 28 0.08 6.48 -1.59
N MET A 29 1.13 7.02 -2.20
CA MET A 29 1.05 8.23 -3.03
C MET A 29 0.17 8.03 -4.28
N LYS A 30 0.09 6.82 -4.82
CA LYS A 30 -0.74 6.53 -6.01
C LYS A 30 -2.23 6.42 -5.69
N PHE A 31 -2.59 5.98 -4.48
CA PHE A 31 -3.96 5.56 -4.16
C PHE A 31 -4.62 6.37 -3.04
N VAL A 32 -3.86 7.14 -2.27
CA VAL A 32 -4.36 8.02 -1.21
C VAL A 32 -4.35 9.45 -1.74
N ALA A 33 -5.54 9.97 -2.04
CA ALA A 33 -5.69 11.30 -2.62
C ALA A 33 -5.43 12.40 -1.58
N ARG A 34 -5.04 13.59 -2.05
CA ARG A 34 -4.95 14.77 -1.18
C ARG A 34 -6.30 15.03 -0.53
N GLY A 35 -6.32 15.20 0.79
CA GLY A 35 -7.54 15.37 1.58
C GLY A 35 -8.23 14.07 1.98
N ALA A 36 -7.66 12.90 1.66
CA ALA A 36 -8.12 11.64 2.20
C ALA A 36 -8.05 11.63 3.73
N ARG A 37 -9.02 10.97 4.36
CA ARG A 37 -9.09 10.83 5.82
C ARG A 37 -8.87 9.37 6.19
N ARG A 38 -8.02 9.12 7.17
CA ARG A 38 -7.91 7.78 7.77
C ARG A 38 -9.25 7.41 8.38
N ILE A 39 -9.73 6.21 8.08
CA ILE A 39 -10.92 5.61 8.69
C ILE A 39 -10.50 4.43 9.55
N GLU A 40 -11.36 4.02 10.46
CA GLU A 40 -11.13 2.84 11.27
C GLU A 40 -11.06 1.58 10.40
N SER A 41 -10.12 0.71 10.73
CA SER A 41 -9.98 -0.63 10.16
C SER A 41 -9.68 -1.62 11.28
N SER A 42 -9.89 -2.91 11.03
CA SER A 42 -9.67 -3.94 12.04
C SER A 42 -8.23 -3.88 12.59
N PRO A 43 -8.03 -4.09 13.90
CA PRO A 43 -6.68 -4.12 14.48
C PRO A 43 -5.78 -5.05 13.67
N GLY A 44 -4.61 -4.53 13.27
CA GLY A 44 -3.55 -5.37 12.72
C GLY A 44 -3.04 -6.37 13.76
N ASN A 45 -2.30 -7.37 13.29
CA ASN A 45 -1.57 -8.29 14.15
C ASN A 45 -0.09 -8.36 13.71
N LYS A 46 0.70 -9.25 14.32
CA LYS A 46 2.13 -9.38 14.01
C LYS A 46 2.41 -9.81 12.56
N GLU A 47 1.45 -10.43 11.90
CA GLU A 47 1.58 -11.03 10.57
C GLU A 47 0.98 -10.14 9.48
N LEU A 48 -0.23 -9.63 9.71
CA LEU A 48 -1.00 -8.78 8.81
C LEU A 48 -1.30 -7.44 9.48
N ASN A 49 -0.75 -6.37 8.92
CA ASN A 49 -1.09 -5.00 9.31
C ASN A 49 -1.84 -4.30 8.18
N ASN A 50 -2.67 -3.34 8.54
CA ASN A 50 -3.50 -2.65 7.56
C ASN A 50 -3.79 -1.22 8.00
N ILE A 51 -4.15 -0.39 7.02
CA ILE A 51 -4.67 0.96 7.22
C ILE A 51 -5.62 1.33 6.10
N ALA A 52 -6.75 1.94 6.44
CA ALA A 52 -7.77 2.35 5.49
C ALA A 52 -7.94 3.88 5.44
N PHE A 53 -8.22 4.39 4.24
CA PHE A 53 -8.50 5.80 3.99
C PHE A 53 -9.78 5.94 3.18
N ARG A 54 -10.55 6.99 3.45
CA ARG A 54 -11.62 7.48 2.59
C ARG A 54 -11.10 8.68 1.81
N ASN A 55 -11.04 8.53 0.49
CA ASN A 55 -10.69 9.61 -0.43
C ASN A 55 -11.85 10.63 -0.55
N PRO A 56 -11.57 11.88 -0.95
CA PRO A 56 -12.60 12.92 -1.11
C PRO A 56 -13.69 12.56 -2.12
N ASP A 57 -13.37 11.75 -3.14
CA ASP A 57 -14.31 11.26 -4.15
C ASP A 57 -15.20 10.10 -3.66
N GLY A 58 -15.07 9.74 -2.39
CA GLY A 58 -15.80 8.66 -1.72
C GLY A 58 -15.16 7.27 -1.85
N ALA A 59 -14.10 7.09 -2.65
CA ALA A 59 -13.42 5.80 -2.73
C ALA A 59 -12.74 5.43 -1.41
N ILE A 60 -12.68 4.14 -1.13
CA ILE A 60 -11.92 3.58 -0.01
C ILE A 60 -10.61 3.02 -0.56
N SER A 61 -9.49 3.41 0.05
CA SER A 61 -8.16 2.84 -0.21
C SER A 61 -7.70 2.09 1.03
N LEU A 62 -7.43 0.78 0.89
CA LEU A 62 -6.92 -0.08 1.94
C LEU A 62 -5.52 -0.55 1.57
N VAL A 63 -4.55 -0.27 2.43
CA VAL A 63 -3.19 -0.82 2.33
C VAL A 63 -3.05 -1.96 3.32
N VAL A 64 -2.60 -3.12 2.85
CA VAL A 64 -2.35 -4.31 3.68
C VAL A 64 -0.91 -4.78 3.48
N VAL A 65 -0.25 -5.14 4.57
CA VAL A 65 1.13 -5.62 4.60
C VAL A 65 1.18 -7.01 5.23
N ASN A 66 1.79 -7.96 4.53
CA ASN A 66 2.16 -9.26 5.07
C ASN A 66 3.66 -9.28 5.40
N THR A 67 3.98 -9.34 6.68
CA THR A 67 5.37 -9.37 7.17
C THR A 67 5.96 -10.79 7.21
N THR A 68 5.14 -11.81 6.97
CA THR A 68 5.53 -13.22 7.09
C THR A 68 6.21 -13.74 5.84
N LYS A 69 6.91 -14.87 5.97
CA LYS A 69 7.56 -15.58 4.85
C LYS A 69 6.61 -16.51 4.10
N ALA A 70 5.33 -16.56 4.48
CA ALA A 70 4.31 -17.38 3.84
C ALA A 70 3.20 -16.50 3.28
N ALA A 71 2.47 -16.99 2.29
CA ALA A 71 1.27 -16.31 1.84
C ALA A 71 0.20 -16.36 2.94
N LYS A 72 -0.61 -15.30 3.04
CA LYS A 72 -1.61 -15.14 4.10
C LYS A 72 -2.97 -14.82 3.50
N PRO A 73 -3.97 -15.72 3.63
CA PRO A 73 -5.33 -15.42 3.21
C PRO A 73 -5.98 -14.47 4.21
N PHE A 74 -6.80 -13.55 3.71
CA PHE A 74 -7.61 -12.65 4.53
C PHE A 74 -8.89 -12.25 3.80
N ALA A 75 -9.82 -11.65 4.56
CA ALA A 75 -11.06 -11.12 4.02
C ALA A 75 -11.15 -9.62 4.30
N VAL A 76 -11.66 -8.87 3.33
CA VAL A 76 -12.02 -7.47 3.50
C VAL A 76 -13.53 -7.39 3.56
N THR A 77 -14.06 -6.74 4.61
CA THR A 77 -15.50 -6.51 4.77
C THR A 77 -15.75 -5.01 4.85
N TRP A 78 -16.75 -4.53 4.12
CA TRP A 78 -17.14 -3.13 4.12
C TRP A 78 -18.63 -2.99 3.76
N LYS A 79 -19.41 -2.36 4.64
CA LYS A 79 -20.86 -2.11 4.46
C LYS A 79 -21.65 -3.34 3.96
N GLY A 80 -21.41 -4.50 4.58
CA GLY A 80 -22.10 -5.74 4.21
C GLY A 80 -21.59 -6.42 2.93
N LYS A 81 -20.65 -5.82 2.20
CA LYS A 81 -19.93 -6.47 1.10
C LYS A 81 -18.64 -7.09 1.62
N ALA A 82 -18.21 -8.17 1.00
CA ALA A 82 -16.96 -8.84 1.34
C ALA A 82 -16.27 -9.44 0.13
N PHE A 83 -14.95 -9.48 0.16
CA PHE A 83 -14.15 -10.31 -0.73
C PHE A 83 -13.04 -11.00 0.04
N ARG A 84 -12.59 -12.16 -0.45
CA ARG A 84 -11.46 -12.90 0.07
C ARG A 84 -10.31 -12.84 -0.92
N THR A 85 -9.10 -12.74 -0.39
CA THR A 85 -7.88 -12.74 -1.20
C THR A 85 -6.71 -13.26 -0.36
N GLU A 86 -5.56 -13.36 -0.98
CA GLU A 86 -4.32 -13.79 -0.35
C GLU A 86 -3.22 -12.79 -0.65
N LEU A 87 -2.40 -12.50 0.36
CA LEU A 87 -1.22 -11.65 0.22
C LEU A 87 0.03 -12.52 0.25
N GLY A 88 0.85 -12.43 -0.79
CA GLY A 88 2.10 -13.18 -0.89
C GLY A 88 3.07 -12.89 0.27
N ALA A 89 4.08 -13.75 0.43
CA ALA A 89 5.12 -13.57 1.44
C ALA A 89 5.82 -12.21 1.29
N ARG A 90 6.03 -11.50 2.40
CA ARG A 90 6.76 -10.20 2.45
C ARG A 90 6.27 -9.18 1.41
N SER A 91 4.96 -9.09 1.23
CA SER A 91 4.37 -8.23 0.21
C SER A 91 3.40 -7.20 0.78
N VAL A 92 3.18 -6.15 -0.01
CA VAL A 92 2.22 -5.09 0.26
C VAL A 92 1.22 -5.05 -0.89
N SER A 93 -0.05 -4.79 -0.61
CA SER A 93 -1.05 -4.56 -1.64
C SER A 93 -2.00 -3.45 -1.25
N THR A 94 -2.46 -2.71 -2.25
CA THR A 94 -3.42 -1.62 -2.09
C THR A 94 -4.69 -1.96 -2.86
N PHE A 95 -5.82 -1.96 -2.16
CA PHE A 95 -7.15 -2.24 -2.71
C PHE A 95 -7.95 -0.93 -2.74
N VAL A 96 -8.66 -0.68 -3.84
CA VAL A 96 -9.48 0.54 -4.00
C VAL A 96 -10.88 0.18 -4.47
N TRP A 97 -11.92 0.68 -3.79
CA TRP A 97 -13.33 0.41 -4.15
C TRP A 97 -14.29 1.55 -3.75
N LYS A 98 -15.57 1.41 -4.15
CA LYS A 98 -16.69 2.31 -3.80
C LYS A 98 -17.91 1.53 -3.31
#